data_AF-A0A1X0QQR5-F1
#
_entry.id   AF-A0A1X0QQR5-F1
#
_cell.length_a   1.000
_cell.length_b   1.000
_cell.length_c   1.000
_cell.angle_alpha   90.00
_cell.angle_beta   90.00
_cell.angle_gamma   90.00
#
_symmetry.space_group_name_H-M   'P 1'
#
loop_
_entity.id
_entity.type
_entity.pdbx_description
1 polymer ?
#
loop_
_entity_poly.entity_id
_entity_poly.type
_entity_poly.pdbx_seq_one_letter_code
_entity_poly.pdbx_strand_id
1 'polypeptide(L)'
;MKSFKGESLLNPRNVLKKLKLKDDEKRMEAEKAIEIINLESFIYSFLTGIKTQECLDSFFKCMIMPQMKIIERDVRLYFQLRSAAYLRDYCTLINDEEDFDRKELLHKHFALNLSHYGGHLADKDNGWIVLKHAHMTRLKMKREADALVQSESNQVYMPHELVAYLRERIDRLFHPERFEGLGNSSAELESSPESESSPEPESSPEPESSPEPEGRRNLGVLNGISRTEIKNKNGDVVAIRREYENENDDEVKALERAIAEVGPRWIKIKEQRYPELENKTNVQLRDKARGELRRRKRLKIDLGVYASLQGYDE
;
A
#
# COMPACT_ATOMS: atom_id res chain seq x y z
N MET A 1 21.34 19.66 -28.73
CA MET A 1 20.80 18.77 -27.68
C MET A 1 21.39 17.38 -27.87
N LYS A 2 22.14 16.82 -26.91
CA LYS A 2 22.57 15.41 -26.98
C LYS A 2 21.33 14.54 -26.80
N SER A 3 20.92 13.80 -27.83
CA SER A 3 19.75 12.91 -27.75
C SER A 3 19.96 11.88 -26.64
N PHE A 4 19.02 11.80 -25.69
CA PHE A 4 18.91 10.67 -24.77
C PHE A 4 18.37 9.46 -25.55
N LYS A 5 19.22 8.86 -26.40
CA LYS A 5 18.85 7.68 -27.18
C LYS A 5 18.72 6.49 -26.23
N GLY A 6 17.50 5.93 -26.13
CA GLY A 6 17.26 4.58 -25.63
C GLY A 6 16.34 4.44 -24.42
N GLU A 7 16.09 5.50 -23.63
CA GLU A 7 15.21 5.43 -22.46
C GLU A 7 13.88 6.15 -22.76
N SER A 8 12.75 5.51 -22.43
CA SER A 8 11.40 6.07 -22.65
C SER A 8 11.04 7.18 -21.66
N LEU A 9 11.77 7.26 -20.54
CA LEU A 9 11.70 8.34 -19.56
C LEU A 9 13.13 8.75 -19.15
N LEU A 10 13.33 10.01 -18.79
CA LEU A 10 14.60 10.52 -18.31
C LEU A 10 14.84 10.09 -16.86
N ASN A 11 15.92 9.35 -16.58
CA ASN A 11 16.31 9.10 -15.19
C ASN A 11 16.92 10.37 -14.55
N PRO A 12 16.25 11.01 -13.56
CA PRO A 12 16.72 12.26 -12.99
C PRO A 12 18.11 12.17 -12.38
N ARG A 13 18.43 11.05 -11.72
CA ARG A 13 19.76 10.83 -11.10
C ARG A 13 20.87 10.85 -12.15
N ASN A 14 20.62 10.27 -13.33
CA ASN A 14 21.59 10.21 -14.41
C ASN A 14 21.76 11.57 -15.10
N VAL A 15 20.66 12.29 -15.31
CA VAL A 15 20.68 13.60 -15.97
C VAL A 15 21.34 14.65 -15.07
N LEU A 16 20.90 14.78 -13.83
CA LEU A 16 21.40 15.79 -12.89
C LEU A 16 22.89 15.60 -12.59
N LYS A 17 23.37 14.35 -12.47
CA LYS A 17 24.80 14.04 -12.28
C LYS A 17 25.68 14.59 -13.42
N LYS A 18 25.15 14.64 -14.65
CA LYS A 18 25.89 15.13 -15.83
C LYS A 18 25.93 16.66 -15.90
N LEU A 19 24.96 17.36 -15.30
CA LEU A 19 24.81 18.81 -15.45
C LEU A 19 25.77 19.65 -14.59
N LYS A 20 26.51 19.03 -13.64
CA LYS A 20 27.46 19.72 -12.72
C LYS A 20 26.93 21.08 -12.20
N LEU A 21 25.65 21.14 -11.84
CA LEU A 21 24.99 22.37 -11.41
C LEU A 21 25.52 22.73 -10.02
N LYS A 22 26.23 23.87 -9.94
CA LYS A 22 26.70 24.45 -8.66
C LYS A 22 25.70 25.45 -8.08
N ASP A 23 24.66 25.75 -8.84
CA ASP A 23 23.66 26.77 -8.58
C ASP A 23 22.33 26.06 -8.29
N ASP A 24 21.79 26.30 -7.09
CA ASP A 24 20.59 25.65 -6.60
C ASP A 24 19.37 26.03 -7.43
N GLU A 25 19.30 27.26 -7.96
CA GLU A 25 18.18 27.71 -8.78
C GLU A 25 18.14 26.95 -10.12
N LYS A 26 19.30 26.85 -10.79
CA LYS A 26 19.43 26.08 -12.03
C LYS A 26 19.18 24.59 -11.82
N ARG A 27 19.52 24.07 -10.63
CA ARG A 27 19.22 22.68 -10.27
C ARG A 27 17.71 22.47 -10.12
N MET A 28 17.01 23.34 -9.40
CA MET A 28 15.56 23.26 -9.27
C MET A 28 14.85 23.38 -10.62
N GLU A 29 15.30 24.28 -11.50
CA GLU A 29 14.74 24.43 -12.84
C GLU A 29 14.94 23.16 -13.69
N ALA A 30 16.14 22.56 -13.64
CA ALA A 30 16.42 21.30 -14.32
C ALA A 30 15.58 20.14 -13.77
N GLU A 31 15.42 20.06 -12.46
CA GLU A 31 14.58 19.05 -11.80
C GLU A 31 13.11 19.17 -12.23
N LYS A 32 12.56 20.39 -12.21
CA LYS A 32 11.22 20.69 -12.71
C LYS A 32 11.04 20.31 -14.18
N ALA A 33 12.00 20.67 -15.03
CA ALA A 33 11.95 20.34 -16.46
C ALA A 33 11.96 18.82 -16.70
N ILE A 34 12.81 18.07 -15.99
CA ILE A 34 12.87 16.61 -16.08
C ILE A 34 11.54 15.99 -15.66
N GLU A 35 10.96 16.45 -14.55
CA GLU A 35 9.69 15.93 -14.04
C GLU A 35 8.55 16.16 -15.04
N ILE A 36 8.43 17.36 -15.61
CA ILE A 36 7.42 17.68 -16.63
C ILE A 36 7.58 16.77 -17.87
N ILE A 37 8.80 16.64 -18.39
CA ILE A 37 9.07 15.79 -19.56
C ILE A 37 8.65 14.34 -19.28
N ASN A 38 8.95 13.82 -18.10
CA ASN A 38 8.57 12.46 -17.73
C ASN A 38 7.06 12.30 -17.57
N LEU A 39 6.38 13.26 -16.93
CA LEU A 39 4.92 13.26 -16.76
C LEU A 39 4.21 13.26 -18.11
N GLU A 40 4.59 14.16 -19.01
CA GLU A 40 4.01 14.25 -20.36
C GLU A 40 4.31 13.01 -21.21
N SER A 41 5.54 12.49 -21.14
CA SER A 41 5.93 11.26 -21.85
C SER A 41 5.14 10.04 -21.33
N PHE A 42 4.87 10.00 -20.02
CA PHE A 42 4.07 8.95 -19.41
C PHE A 42 2.61 9.04 -19.84
N ILE A 43 2.00 10.24 -19.83
CA ILE A 43 0.65 10.47 -20.35
C ILE A 43 0.55 10.02 -21.80
N TYR A 44 1.47 10.44 -22.66
CA TYR A 44 1.49 10.07 -24.07
C TYR A 44 1.58 8.55 -24.26
N SER A 45 2.48 7.89 -23.55
CA SER A 45 2.69 6.44 -23.64
C SER A 45 1.47 5.64 -23.18
N PHE A 46 0.71 6.16 -22.21
CA PHE A 46 -0.51 5.52 -21.75
C PHE A 46 -1.67 5.75 -22.73
N LEU A 47 -1.86 6.98 -23.23
CA LEU A 47 -2.94 7.32 -24.17
C LEU A 47 -2.79 6.63 -25.53
N THR A 48 -1.55 6.41 -25.97
CA THR A 48 -1.25 5.78 -27.26
C THR A 48 -1.05 4.27 -27.16
N GLY A 49 -0.90 3.73 -25.95
CA GLY A 49 -0.50 2.33 -25.71
C GLY A 49 0.95 2.01 -26.09
N ILE A 50 1.72 3.00 -26.56
CA ILE A 50 3.10 2.82 -27.00
C ILE A 50 4.00 2.76 -25.76
N LYS A 51 4.82 1.70 -25.64
CA LYS A 51 5.84 1.55 -24.59
C LYS A 51 5.30 1.65 -23.15
N THR A 52 4.01 1.41 -22.95
CA THR A 52 3.37 1.52 -21.63
C THR A 52 4.06 0.65 -20.58
N GLN A 53 4.51 -0.56 -20.95
CA GLN A 53 5.25 -1.44 -20.03
C GLN A 53 6.59 -0.86 -19.59
N GLU A 54 7.38 -0.32 -20.53
CA GLU A 54 8.66 0.32 -20.21
C GLU A 54 8.47 1.52 -19.28
N CYS A 55 7.41 2.29 -19.48
CA CYS A 55 7.03 3.42 -18.63
C CYS A 55 6.64 2.96 -17.22
N LEU A 56 5.86 1.87 -17.10
CA LEU A 56 5.49 1.30 -15.80
C LEU A 56 6.74 0.76 -15.07
N ASP A 57 7.59 -0.01 -15.74
CA ASP A 57 8.81 -0.56 -15.13
C ASP A 57 9.77 0.54 -14.65
N SER A 58 9.74 1.70 -15.29
CA SER A 58 10.57 2.85 -14.94
C SER A 58 9.89 3.85 -13.99
N PHE A 59 8.63 3.62 -13.58
CA PHE A 59 7.81 4.62 -12.89
C PHE A 59 8.50 5.20 -11.65
N PHE A 60 8.84 4.37 -10.67
CA PHE A 60 9.45 4.86 -9.42
C PHE A 60 10.87 5.40 -9.58
N LYS A 61 11.54 5.04 -10.68
CA LYS A 61 12.90 5.51 -11.00
C LYS A 61 12.89 6.90 -11.64
N CYS A 62 11.89 7.18 -12.48
CA CYS A 62 11.84 8.37 -13.32
C CYS A 62 10.79 9.40 -12.87
N MET A 63 9.67 8.95 -12.30
CA MET A 63 8.57 9.82 -11.88
C MET A 63 8.75 10.35 -10.47
N ILE A 64 9.51 9.67 -9.61
CA ILE A 64 9.77 10.14 -8.24
C ILE A 64 11.17 10.75 -8.20
N MET A 65 11.23 12.07 -8.08
CA MET A 65 12.50 12.79 -8.02
C MET A 65 13.32 12.34 -6.79
N PRO A 66 14.66 12.40 -6.84
CA PRO A 66 15.51 11.90 -5.77
C PRO A 66 15.13 12.45 -4.39
N GLN A 67 14.87 13.76 -4.31
CA GLN A 67 14.50 14.49 -3.11
C GLN A 67 13.05 14.30 -2.66
N MET A 68 12.16 13.80 -3.52
CA MET A 68 10.75 13.64 -3.19
C MET A 68 10.52 12.47 -2.24
N LYS A 69 9.60 12.64 -1.30
CA LYS A 69 9.08 11.51 -0.51
C LYS A 69 8.16 10.66 -1.38
N ILE A 70 8.16 9.36 -1.14
CA ILE A 70 7.15 8.47 -1.71
C ILE A 70 5.86 8.71 -0.93
N ILE A 71 4.79 9.03 -1.64
CA ILE A 71 3.45 9.24 -1.06
C ILE A 71 2.48 8.16 -1.55
N GLU A 72 1.45 7.89 -0.74
CA GLU A 72 0.48 6.83 -1.02
C GLU A 72 -0.29 7.05 -2.32
N ARG A 73 -0.57 8.32 -2.68
CA ARG A 73 -1.27 8.68 -3.92
C ARG A 73 -0.53 8.20 -5.17
N ASP A 74 0.80 8.41 -5.24
CA ASP A 74 1.63 7.93 -6.35
C ASP A 74 1.65 6.39 -6.42
N VAL A 75 1.75 5.73 -5.26
CA VAL A 75 1.82 4.26 -5.18
C VAL A 75 0.49 3.64 -5.58
N ARG A 76 -0.64 4.18 -5.11
CA ARG A 76 -1.99 3.74 -5.48
C ARG A 76 -2.19 3.82 -6.99
N LEU A 77 -1.81 4.95 -7.58
CA LEU A 77 -1.89 5.14 -9.04
C LEU A 77 -1.07 4.08 -9.78
N TYR A 78 0.19 3.90 -9.39
CA TYR A 78 1.06 2.91 -10.01
C TYR A 78 0.43 1.52 -10.02
N PHE A 79 -0.11 1.06 -8.89
CA PHE A 79 -0.71 -0.27 -8.81
C PHE A 79 -2.06 -0.39 -9.51
N GLN A 80 -2.82 0.69 -9.66
CA GLN A 80 -4.00 0.71 -10.53
C GLN A 80 -3.60 0.48 -11.99
N LEU A 81 -2.58 1.20 -12.48
CA LEU A 81 -2.08 1.04 -13.85
C LEU A 81 -1.46 -0.33 -14.09
N ARG A 82 -0.72 -0.85 -13.10
CA ARG A 82 -0.15 -2.19 -13.17
C ARG A 82 -1.23 -3.28 -13.15
N SER A 83 -2.36 -3.04 -12.47
CA SER A 83 -3.54 -3.93 -12.52
C SER A 83 -4.17 -3.95 -13.90
N ALA A 84 -4.35 -2.78 -14.53
CA ALA A 84 -4.83 -2.69 -15.91
C ALA A 84 -3.92 -3.43 -16.89
N ALA A 85 -2.59 -3.26 -16.75
CA ALA A 85 -1.61 -3.97 -17.56
C ALA A 85 -1.64 -5.49 -17.32
N TYR A 86 -1.78 -5.93 -16.06
CA TYR A 86 -1.93 -7.34 -15.71
C TYR A 86 -3.19 -7.94 -16.34
N LEU A 87 -4.34 -7.29 -16.20
CA LEU A 87 -5.61 -7.78 -16.75
C LEU A 87 -5.56 -7.89 -18.27
N ARG A 88 -4.97 -6.91 -18.96
CA ARG A 88 -4.77 -6.99 -20.41
C ARG A 88 -3.92 -8.21 -20.79
N ASP A 89 -2.76 -8.38 -20.15
CA ASP A 89 -1.87 -9.52 -20.42
C ASP A 89 -2.58 -10.86 -20.10
N TYR A 90 -3.38 -10.90 -19.02
CA TYR A 90 -4.17 -12.06 -18.60
C TYR A 90 -5.28 -12.41 -19.62
N CYS A 91 -6.02 -11.42 -20.12
CA CYS A 91 -7.00 -11.59 -21.18
C CYS A 91 -6.37 -12.15 -22.46
N THR A 92 -5.21 -11.62 -22.86
CA THR A 92 -4.50 -12.11 -24.05
C THR A 92 -4.14 -13.59 -23.91
N LEU A 93 -3.54 -13.98 -22.78
CA LEU A 93 -3.16 -15.37 -22.53
C LEU A 93 -4.36 -16.33 -22.50
N ILE A 94 -5.50 -15.90 -21.95
CA ILE A 94 -6.74 -16.69 -21.98
C ILE A 94 -7.27 -16.83 -23.41
N ASN A 95 -7.31 -15.73 -24.17
CA ASN A 95 -7.86 -15.71 -25.53
C ASN A 95 -7.00 -16.48 -26.52
N ASP A 96 -5.68 -16.52 -26.32
CA ASP A 96 -4.75 -17.23 -27.16
C ASP A 96 -4.69 -18.75 -26.82
N GLU A 97 -5.50 -19.21 -25.86
CA GLU A 97 -5.53 -20.58 -25.34
C GLU A 97 -4.13 -21.09 -24.91
N GLU A 98 -3.22 -20.19 -24.55
CA GLU A 98 -1.89 -20.54 -24.10
C GLU A 98 -1.93 -21.05 -22.66
N ASP A 99 -1.27 -22.17 -22.39
CA ASP A 99 -1.01 -22.60 -21.01
C ASP A 99 -0.03 -21.61 -20.36
N PHE A 100 -0.44 -20.99 -19.24
CA PHE A 100 0.41 -20.05 -18.50
C PHE A 100 0.37 -20.27 -16.98
N ASP A 101 1.50 -20.04 -16.32
CA ASP A 101 1.56 -20.02 -14.86
C ASP A 101 1.02 -18.68 -14.33
N ARG A 102 -0.20 -18.71 -13.78
CA ARG A 102 -0.83 -17.56 -13.10
C ARG A 102 0.07 -16.98 -12.01
N LYS A 103 0.85 -17.80 -11.30
CA LYS A 103 1.76 -17.35 -10.23
C LYS A 103 2.93 -16.57 -10.80
N GLU A 104 3.45 -16.99 -11.95
CA GLU A 104 4.53 -16.30 -12.66
C GLU A 104 4.03 -14.96 -13.21
N LEU A 105 2.86 -14.91 -13.83
CA LEU A 105 2.25 -13.66 -14.30
C LEU A 105 2.03 -12.65 -13.17
N LEU A 106 1.51 -13.11 -12.03
CA LEU A 106 1.38 -12.28 -10.82
C LEU A 106 2.75 -11.80 -10.31
N HIS A 107 3.79 -12.63 -10.38
CA HIS A 107 5.13 -12.25 -9.95
C HIS A 107 5.75 -11.19 -10.88
N LYS A 108 5.53 -11.32 -12.19
CA LYS A 108 5.97 -10.35 -13.20
C LYS A 108 5.39 -8.96 -12.96
N HIS A 109 4.11 -8.88 -12.61
CA HIS A 109 3.42 -7.59 -12.41
C HIS A 109 3.53 -7.06 -10.98
N PHE A 110 3.52 -7.93 -9.98
CA PHE A 110 3.44 -7.59 -8.55
C PHE A 110 4.53 -8.30 -7.74
N ALA A 111 5.79 -8.03 -8.07
CA ALA A 111 6.94 -8.55 -7.35
C ALA A 111 6.92 -8.12 -5.87
N LEU A 112 7.24 -9.03 -4.96
CA LEU A 112 7.32 -8.74 -3.53
C LEU A 112 8.75 -8.37 -3.09
N ASN A 113 9.47 -7.66 -3.96
CA ASN A 113 10.85 -7.25 -3.77
C ASN A 113 11.02 -5.81 -4.28
N LEU A 114 11.52 -4.91 -3.44
CA LEU A 114 11.71 -3.49 -3.79
C LEU A 114 12.67 -3.28 -4.95
N SER A 115 13.68 -4.14 -5.12
CA SER A 115 14.64 -4.01 -6.21
C SER A 115 13.99 -4.10 -7.60
N HIS A 116 12.85 -4.79 -7.72
CA HIS A 116 12.07 -4.85 -8.96
C HIS A 116 11.50 -3.47 -9.36
N TYR A 117 11.11 -2.66 -8.36
CA TYR A 117 10.55 -1.32 -8.58
C TYR A 117 11.63 -0.23 -8.61
N GLY A 118 12.82 -0.53 -8.12
CA GLY A 118 13.99 0.35 -8.14
C GLY A 118 14.80 0.22 -6.85
N GLY A 119 16.09 -0.07 -6.98
CA GLY A 119 16.99 -0.27 -5.83
C GLY A 119 17.01 0.90 -4.84
N HIS A 120 16.82 2.14 -5.32
CA HIS A 120 16.78 3.35 -4.49
C HIS A 120 15.58 3.42 -3.55
N LEU A 121 14.59 2.53 -3.70
CA LEU A 121 13.43 2.48 -2.81
C LEU A 121 13.75 1.79 -1.48
N ALA A 122 14.77 0.92 -1.44
CA ALA A 122 15.22 0.28 -0.21
C ALA A 122 15.81 1.31 0.77
N ASP A 123 16.39 2.39 0.24
CA ASP A 123 17.04 3.45 1.01
C ASP A 123 16.05 4.56 1.44
N LYS A 124 14.77 4.49 1.04
CA LYS A 124 13.75 5.48 1.40
C LYS A 124 12.90 4.98 2.57
N ASP A 125 12.70 5.83 3.58
CA ASP A 125 11.90 5.55 4.78
C ASP A 125 10.49 4.99 4.48
N ASN A 126 9.89 5.41 3.36
CA ASN A 126 8.54 5.01 2.93
C ASN A 126 8.51 3.97 1.80
N GLY A 127 9.65 3.36 1.44
CA GLY A 127 9.72 2.34 0.38
C GLY A 127 8.78 1.15 0.63
N TRP A 128 8.56 0.79 1.90
CA TRP A 128 7.69 -0.31 2.31
C TRP A 128 6.23 -0.17 1.85
N ILE A 129 5.74 1.06 1.61
CA ILE A 129 4.38 1.31 1.11
C ILE A 129 4.20 0.62 -0.26
N VAL A 130 5.23 0.60 -1.10
CA VAL A 130 5.21 -0.09 -2.40
C VAL A 130 4.98 -1.59 -2.22
N LEU A 131 5.65 -2.23 -1.26
CA LEU A 131 5.45 -3.66 -0.97
C LEU A 131 4.07 -3.95 -0.39
N LYS A 132 3.56 -3.08 0.49
CA LYS A 132 2.20 -3.20 1.02
C LYS A 132 1.17 -3.24 -0.11
N HIS A 133 1.24 -2.26 -1.04
CA HIS A 133 0.34 -2.23 -2.18
C HIS A 133 0.58 -3.41 -3.14
N ALA A 134 1.83 -3.79 -3.42
CA ALA A 134 2.13 -4.97 -4.23
C ALA A 134 1.45 -6.22 -3.68
N HIS A 135 1.54 -6.44 -2.36
CA HIS A 135 0.91 -7.58 -1.70
C HIS A 135 -0.62 -7.53 -1.78
N MET A 136 -1.22 -6.39 -1.44
CA MET A 136 -2.68 -6.20 -1.49
C MET A 136 -3.24 -6.41 -2.90
N THR A 137 -2.62 -5.77 -3.91
CA THR A 137 -3.04 -5.88 -5.30
C THR A 137 -2.84 -7.30 -5.82
N ARG A 138 -1.74 -7.96 -5.47
CA ARG A 138 -1.51 -9.37 -5.84
C ARG A 138 -2.60 -10.30 -5.29
N LEU A 139 -3.01 -10.11 -4.04
CA LEU A 139 -4.09 -10.90 -3.44
C LEU A 139 -5.43 -10.62 -4.13
N LYS A 140 -5.72 -9.35 -4.44
CA LYS A 140 -6.91 -8.94 -5.20
C LYS A 140 -6.95 -9.64 -6.56
N MET A 141 -5.90 -9.48 -7.37
CA MET A 141 -5.82 -10.07 -8.70
C MET A 141 -5.87 -11.60 -8.67
N LYS A 142 -5.26 -12.25 -7.66
CA LYS A 142 -5.37 -13.70 -7.48
C LYS A 142 -6.81 -14.19 -7.29
N ARG A 143 -7.66 -13.40 -6.63
CA ARG A 143 -9.04 -13.78 -6.31
C ARG A 143 -10.04 -13.36 -7.37
N GLU A 144 -9.81 -12.20 -7.98
CA GLU A 144 -10.84 -11.49 -8.74
C GLU A 144 -10.56 -11.43 -10.24
N ALA A 145 -9.37 -11.81 -10.73
CA ALA A 145 -9.02 -11.64 -12.15
C ALA A 145 -9.99 -12.33 -13.11
N ASP A 146 -10.40 -13.56 -12.82
CA ASP A 146 -11.35 -14.31 -13.67
C ASP A 146 -12.70 -13.57 -13.78
N ALA A 147 -13.22 -13.09 -12.65
CA ALA A 147 -14.48 -12.34 -12.61
C ALA A 147 -14.36 -10.99 -13.33
N LEU A 148 -13.25 -10.27 -13.12
CA LEU A 148 -13.01 -8.96 -13.75
C LEU A 148 -12.98 -9.09 -15.28
N VAL A 149 -12.27 -10.09 -15.81
CA VAL A 149 -12.20 -10.33 -17.26
C VAL A 149 -13.55 -10.74 -17.85
N GLN A 150 -14.34 -11.55 -17.14
CA GLN A 150 -15.67 -11.97 -17.60
C GLN A 150 -16.72 -10.85 -17.51
N SER A 151 -16.57 -9.95 -16.54
CA SER A 151 -17.50 -8.82 -16.32
C SER A 151 -17.27 -7.64 -17.27
N GLU A 152 -16.06 -7.49 -17.81
CA GLU A 152 -15.69 -6.35 -18.65
C GLU A 152 -15.94 -6.64 -20.14
N SER A 153 -17.18 -6.41 -20.58
CA SER A 153 -17.43 -6.10 -21.99
C SER A 153 -16.70 -4.78 -22.34
N ASN A 154 -15.45 -4.91 -22.78
CA ASN A 154 -14.65 -3.90 -23.47
C ASN A 154 -14.53 -2.52 -22.80
N GLN A 155 -13.59 -2.39 -21.86
CA GLN A 155 -12.53 -1.37 -21.84
C GLN A 155 -12.13 -1.05 -20.39
N VAL A 156 -10.88 -1.32 -20.06
CA VAL A 156 -10.21 -0.76 -18.87
C VAL A 156 -10.06 0.76 -19.09
N TYR A 157 -11.13 1.53 -18.84
CA TYR A 157 -11.18 2.96 -19.08
C TYR A 157 -10.70 3.76 -17.86
N MET A 158 -9.45 3.53 -17.49
CA MET A 158 -8.70 4.38 -16.54
C MET A 158 -8.03 5.67 -17.08
N PRO A 159 -8.16 6.11 -18.36
CA PRO A 159 -7.44 7.29 -18.84
C PRO A 159 -7.78 8.60 -18.12
N HIS A 160 -9.04 8.86 -17.78
CA HIS A 160 -9.45 10.21 -17.35
C HIS A 160 -8.93 10.61 -15.96
N GLU A 161 -9.06 9.75 -14.96
CA GLU A 161 -8.55 10.02 -13.61
C GLU A 161 -7.01 10.08 -13.57
N LEU A 162 -6.35 9.19 -14.32
CA LEU A 162 -4.90 9.19 -14.49
C LEU A 162 -4.43 10.50 -15.12
N VAL A 163 -5.04 10.89 -16.24
CA VAL A 163 -4.68 12.11 -16.96
C VAL A 163 -4.96 13.33 -16.08
N ALA A 164 -6.07 13.36 -15.35
CA ALA A 164 -6.38 14.43 -14.40
C ALA A 164 -5.31 14.52 -13.29
N TYR A 165 -4.95 13.38 -12.68
CA TYR A 165 -3.90 13.33 -11.65
C TYR A 165 -2.55 13.84 -12.16
N LEU A 166 -2.11 13.35 -13.33
CA LEU A 166 -0.80 13.73 -13.88
C LEU A 166 -0.81 15.20 -14.34
N ARG A 167 -1.92 15.69 -14.89
CA ARG A 167 -2.09 17.11 -15.24
C ARG A 167 -2.12 18.01 -14.01
N GLU A 168 -2.78 17.61 -12.94
CA GLU A 168 -2.75 18.33 -11.65
C GLU A 168 -1.31 18.43 -11.14
N ARG A 169 -0.52 17.36 -11.26
CA ARG A 169 0.89 17.36 -10.87
C ARG A 169 1.73 18.29 -11.74
N ILE A 170 1.48 18.33 -13.05
CA ILE A 170 2.13 19.30 -13.96
C ILE A 170 1.73 20.74 -13.57
N ASP A 171 0.44 20.99 -13.32
CA ASP A 171 -0.07 22.32 -12.93
C ASP A 171 0.57 22.81 -11.63
N ARG A 172 0.72 21.93 -10.62
CA ARG A 172 1.46 22.23 -9.37
C ARG A 172 2.90 22.64 -9.60
N LEU A 173 3.56 22.10 -10.64
CA LEU A 173 4.94 22.49 -10.98
C LEU A 173 4.98 23.89 -11.62
N PHE A 174 4.00 24.25 -12.46
CA PHE A 174 3.93 25.57 -13.11
C PHE A 174 3.39 26.66 -12.20
N HIS A 175 2.43 26.33 -11.35
CA HIS A 175 1.63 27.25 -10.54
C HIS A 175 1.56 26.80 -9.07
N PRO A 176 2.71 26.66 -8.38
CA PRO A 176 2.73 26.22 -6.97
C PRO A 176 1.84 27.09 -6.07
N GLU A 177 1.74 28.39 -6.35
CA GLU A 177 0.92 29.37 -5.64
C GLU A 177 -0.57 29.03 -5.60
N ARG A 178 -1.10 28.30 -6.59
CA ARG A 178 -2.51 27.87 -6.62
C ARG A 178 -2.82 26.78 -5.61
N PHE A 179 -1.78 26.13 -5.07
CA PHE A 179 -1.89 24.98 -4.19
C PHE A 179 -1.33 25.25 -2.79
N GLU A 180 -0.69 26.41 -2.58
CA GLU A 180 -0.31 26.94 -1.27
C GLU A 180 -1.58 27.37 -0.49
N GLY A 181 -2.21 26.39 0.17
CA GLY A 181 -3.45 26.58 0.94
C GLY A 181 -4.28 25.31 1.13
N LEU A 182 -4.08 24.28 0.30
CA LEU A 182 -4.75 22.98 0.42
C LEU A 182 -4.02 21.96 1.31
N GLY A 183 -2.95 22.36 1.99
CA GLY A 183 -2.10 21.49 2.80
C GLY A 183 -2.78 20.82 4.01
N ASN A 184 -4.01 21.19 4.35
CA ASN A 184 -4.76 20.64 5.48
C ASN A 184 -6.07 19.92 5.09
N SER A 185 -6.42 19.78 3.80
CA SER A 185 -7.75 19.32 3.39
C SER A 185 -7.79 18.08 2.48
N SER A 186 -6.72 17.29 2.41
CA SER A 186 -6.76 15.95 1.78
C SER A 186 -7.20 14.82 2.71
N ALA A 187 -7.68 15.13 3.93
CA ALA A 187 -8.19 14.14 4.89
C ALA A 187 -9.73 14.08 4.97
N GLU A 188 -10.47 14.96 4.30
CA GLU A 188 -11.94 15.03 4.40
C GLU A 188 -12.58 15.15 3.00
N LEU A 189 -12.49 14.11 2.20
CA LEU A 189 -13.41 13.87 1.08
C LEU A 189 -13.66 12.35 0.96
N GLU A 190 -13.96 11.72 2.09
CA GLU A 190 -14.64 10.42 2.14
C GLU A 190 -15.88 10.56 3.03
N SER A 191 -16.83 11.39 2.60
CA SER A 191 -18.19 11.32 3.11
C SER A 191 -19.17 11.83 2.06
N SER A 192 -19.72 10.91 1.27
CA SER A 192 -21.09 11.07 0.77
C SER A 192 -21.80 9.71 0.86
N PRO A 193 -23.08 9.72 1.30
CA PRO A 193 -23.82 8.54 1.67
C PRO A 193 -24.51 7.95 0.44
N GLU A 194 -24.34 6.66 0.20
CA GLU A 194 -25.29 5.90 -0.61
C GLU A 194 -25.89 4.82 0.26
N SER A 195 -27.14 5.07 0.63
CA SER A 195 -28.12 4.06 1.02
C SER A 195 -28.49 3.25 -0.21
N GLU A 196 -28.46 1.93 -0.13
CA GLU A 196 -29.58 1.06 -0.54
C GLU A 196 -29.30 -0.41 -0.16
N SER A 197 -30.38 -1.17 -0.15
CA SER A 197 -30.71 -2.34 0.67
C SER A 197 -30.30 -3.72 0.11
N SER A 198 -29.98 -4.66 1.03
CA SER A 198 -30.22 -6.14 1.09
C SER A 198 -30.06 -7.05 -0.16
N PRO A 199 -29.93 -8.41 -0.02
CA PRO A 199 -29.87 -9.26 1.18
C PRO A 199 -28.65 -10.22 1.24
N GLU A 200 -28.51 -10.88 2.39
CA GLU A 200 -27.54 -11.95 2.71
C GLU A 200 -27.68 -13.20 1.82
N PRO A 201 -26.59 -13.97 1.68
CA PRO A 201 -26.71 -15.42 1.59
C PRO A 201 -25.92 -16.15 2.68
N GLU A 202 -26.50 -17.28 3.07
CA GLU A 202 -26.20 -18.15 4.19
C GLU A 202 -24.86 -18.89 4.13
N SER A 203 -24.33 -19.16 5.34
CA SER A 203 -23.62 -20.34 5.85
C SER A 203 -22.98 -21.36 4.89
N SER A 204 -21.68 -21.65 5.11
CA SER A 204 -21.05 -23.00 5.23
C SER A 204 -19.50 -22.91 5.28
N PRO A 205 -18.74 -23.98 5.62
CA PRO A 205 -18.37 -24.40 6.98
C PRO A 205 -16.84 -24.32 7.24
N GLU A 206 -16.44 -24.56 8.49
CA GLU A 206 -15.04 -24.62 8.96
C GLU A 206 -14.20 -25.69 8.25
N PRO A 207 -12.89 -25.45 8.00
CA PRO A 207 -11.95 -26.53 7.77
C PRO A 207 -11.09 -26.85 9.01
N GLU A 208 -10.99 -28.15 9.24
CA GLU A 208 -10.26 -28.85 10.31
C GLU A 208 -8.73 -28.65 10.28
N SER A 209 -8.14 -29.02 11.42
CA SER A 209 -6.73 -28.99 11.84
C SER A 209 -5.75 -29.90 11.08
N SER A 210 -4.49 -29.46 10.89
CA SER A 210 -3.29 -30.33 10.81
C SER A 210 -1.95 -29.53 10.88
N PRO A 211 -0.75 -30.13 11.06
CA PRO A 211 0.03 -30.13 12.30
C PRO A 211 1.30 -29.22 12.28
N GLU A 212 1.85 -28.97 13.47
CA GLU A 212 3.03 -28.12 13.75
C GLU A 212 4.36 -28.65 13.16
N PRO A 213 5.29 -27.78 12.71
CA PRO A 213 6.70 -28.16 12.55
C PRO A 213 7.60 -27.51 13.63
N GLU A 214 8.46 -28.36 14.20
CA GLU A 214 9.52 -28.03 15.15
C GLU A 214 10.74 -27.38 14.45
N GLY A 215 11.40 -26.47 15.17
CA GLY A 215 12.72 -25.93 14.81
C GLY A 215 12.80 -24.40 14.84
N ARG A 216 13.05 -23.81 16.01
CA ARG A 216 13.27 -22.36 16.19
C ARG A 216 14.76 -22.04 16.23
N ARG A 217 15.21 -21.07 15.44
CA ARG A 217 16.49 -20.35 15.68
C ARG A 217 16.22 -18.86 15.62
N ASN A 218 16.66 -18.14 16.66
CA ASN A 218 16.45 -16.71 16.82
C ASN A 218 17.45 -15.90 15.99
N LEU A 219 16.95 -15.03 15.11
CA LEU A 219 17.73 -13.96 14.49
C LEU A 219 17.47 -12.66 15.26
N GLY A 220 18.55 -11.96 15.61
CA GLY A 220 18.61 -10.90 16.61
C GLY A 220 17.59 -9.77 16.48
N VAL A 221 17.29 -9.18 17.65
CA VAL A 221 16.27 -8.18 17.96
C VAL A 221 16.63 -6.81 17.37
N LEU A 222 15.69 -6.22 16.62
CA LEU A 222 15.70 -4.80 16.26
C LEU A 222 14.25 -4.29 16.35
N ASN A 223 14.01 -3.35 17.26
CA ASN A 223 12.73 -2.66 17.52
C ASN A 223 11.56 -3.54 18.04
N GLY A 224 11.79 -4.42 19.02
CA GLY A 224 10.67 -5.07 19.75
C GLY A 224 9.78 -5.97 18.87
N ILE A 225 10.33 -6.54 17.80
CA ILE A 225 9.62 -7.51 16.95
C ILE A 225 10.55 -8.70 16.71
N SER A 226 10.35 -9.75 17.50
CA SER A 226 10.98 -11.05 17.26
C SER A 226 10.36 -11.70 16.02
N ARG A 227 11.21 -12.05 15.04
CA ARG A 227 10.81 -12.69 13.78
C ARG A 227 11.31 -14.12 13.77
N THR A 228 10.40 -15.08 13.69
CA THR A 228 10.74 -16.49 13.42
C THR A 228 10.32 -16.85 11.99
N GLU A 229 11.30 -17.27 11.19
CA GLU A 229 11.10 -17.84 9.87
C GLU A 229 10.63 -19.30 10.01
N ILE A 230 9.52 -19.65 9.36
CA ILE A 230 9.09 -21.05 9.22
C ILE A 230 9.55 -21.52 7.84
N LYS A 231 10.44 -22.51 7.83
CA LYS A 231 11.03 -23.08 6.60
C LYS A 231 10.39 -24.42 6.27
N ASN A 232 10.24 -24.73 4.98
CA ASN A 232 9.89 -26.07 4.54
C ASN A 232 11.13 -27.00 4.59
N LYS A 233 10.90 -28.27 4.25
CA LYS A 233 11.93 -29.32 4.18
C LYS A 233 13.06 -29.01 3.19
N ASN A 234 12.87 -28.05 2.28
CA ASN A 234 13.84 -27.62 1.29
C ASN A 234 14.63 -26.37 1.74
N GLY A 235 14.34 -25.83 2.92
CA GLY A 235 15.01 -24.64 3.47
C GLY A 235 14.38 -23.30 3.04
N ASP A 236 13.33 -23.31 2.22
CA ASP A 236 12.65 -22.11 1.78
C ASP A 236 11.74 -21.56 2.88
N VAL A 237 11.77 -20.24 3.09
CA VAL A 237 10.89 -19.56 4.03
C VAL A 237 9.46 -19.55 3.49
N VAL A 238 8.57 -20.31 4.13
CA VAL A 238 7.17 -20.47 3.72
C VAL A 238 6.27 -19.45 4.42
N ALA A 239 6.65 -19.04 5.63
CA ALA A 239 5.92 -18.05 6.40
C ALA A 239 6.85 -17.31 7.35
N ILE A 240 6.60 -16.02 7.52
CA ILE A 240 7.23 -15.20 8.57
C ILE A 240 6.18 -15.02 9.66
N ARG A 241 6.37 -15.69 10.79
CA ARG A 241 5.53 -15.49 11.97
C ARG A 241 6.05 -14.24 12.69
N ARG A 242 5.24 -13.18 12.73
CA ARG A 242 5.47 -12.06 13.65
C ARG A 242 5.08 -12.54 15.04
N GLU A 243 6.05 -12.79 15.90
CA GLU A 243 5.79 -12.72 17.33
C GLU A 243 5.83 -11.23 17.66
N TYR A 244 4.67 -10.68 18.04
CA TYR A 244 4.63 -9.34 18.61
C TYR A 244 5.37 -9.44 19.95
N GLU A 245 6.59 -8.93 20.00
CA GLU A 245 7.26 -8.65 21.26
C GLU A 245 6.45 -7.56 21.97
N ASN A 246 6.37 -7.70 23.29
CA ASN A 246 5.39 -7.07 24.18
C ASN A 246 5.59 -5.55 24.36
N GLU A 247 5.50 -4.74 23.31
CA GLU A 247 5.58 -3.27 23.42
C GLU A 247 4.20 -2.62 23.27
N ASN A 248 3.40 -2.75 24.31
CA ASN A 248 2.84 -1.63 25.11
C ASN A 248 1.91 -2.21 26.19
N ASP A 249 2.50 -3.01 27.08
CA ASP A 249 1.77 -3.63 28.20
C ASP A 249 1.08 -2.55 29.07
N ASP A 250 1.68 -1.36 29.17
CA ASP A 250 1.13 -0.24 29.94
C ASP A 250 -0.06 0.46 29.26
N GLU A 251 -0.09 0.55 27.93
CA GLU A 251 -1.23 1.10 27.17
C GLU A 251 -2.44 0.16 27.24
N VAL A 252 -2.18 -1.15 27.11
CA VAL A 252 -3.23 -2.18 27.23
C VAL A 252 -3.74 -2.26 28.67
N LYS A 253 -2.86 -2.19 29.67
CA LYS A 253 -3.24 -2.11 31.09
C LYS A 253 -3.98 -0.82 31.43
N ALA A 254 -3.58 0.32 30.87
CA ALA A 254 -4.28 1.59 31.05
C ALA A 254 -5.68 1.55 30.41
N LEU A 255 -5.79 0.95 29.23
CA LEU A 255 -7.07 0.74 28.56
C LEU A 255 -7.97 -0.25 29.31
N GLU A 256 -7.39 -1.32 29.86
CA GLU A 256 -8.09 -2.30 30.71
C GLU A 256 -8.61 -1.64 32.00
N ARG A 257 -7.78 -0.83 32.68
CA ARG A 257 -8.20 -0.03 33.85
C ARG A 257 -9.31 0.97 33.50
N ALA A 258 -9.17 1.70 32.41
CA ALA A 258 -10.15 2.69 31.99
C ALA A 258 -11.52 2.06 31.64
N ILE A 259 -11.51 0.88 31.01
CA ILE A 259 -12.75 0.13 30.73
C ILE A 259 -13.33 -0.45 32.02
N ALA A 260 -12.49 -0.91 32.96
CA ALA A 260 -12.95 -1.39 34.27
C ALA A 260 -13.67 -0.31 35.08
N GLU A 261 -13.16 0.93 35.05
CA GLU A 261 -13.66 2.05 35.86
C GLU A 261 -14.90 2.73 35.23
N VAL A 262 -14.90 2.92 33.90
CA VAL A 262 -15.90 3.77 33.22
C VAL A 262 -16.86 2.96 32.33
N GLY A 263 -16.51 1.71 32.02
CA GLY A 263 -17.13 0.92 30.96
C GLY A 263 -16.66 1.37 29.57
N PRO A 264 -17.16 0.74 28.48
CA PRO A 264 -16.73 1.01 27.10
C PRO A 264 -17.27 2.33 26.52
N ARG A 265 -17.19 3.41 27.30
CA ARG A 265 -17.63 4.76 26.96
C ARG A 265 -16.41 5.60 26.58
N TRP A 266 -15.97 5.46 25.33
CA TRP A 266 -14.71 6.01 24.81
C TRP A 266 -14.54 7.52 25.02
N ILE A 267 -15.63 8.29 24.88
CA ILE A 267 -15.65 9.74 25.12
C ILE A 267 -15.32 10.04 26.58
N LYS A 268 -15.93 9.32 27.53
CA LYS A 268 -15.68 9.50 28.97
C LYS A 268 -14.28 9.04 29.38
N ILE A 269 -13.78 7.95 28.79
CA ILE A 269 -12.40 7.48 28.99
C ILE A 269 -11.41 8.57 28.55
N LYS A 270 -11.73 9.30 27.47
CA LYS A 270 -10.89 10.40 26.99
C LYS A 270 -10.95 11.63 27.90
N GLU A 271 -12.14 11.96 28.42
CA GLU A 271 -12.34 13.09 29.34
C GLU A 271 -11.61 12.91 30.67
N GLN A 272 -11.43 11.67 31.13
CA GLN A 272 -10.69 11.36 32.38
C GLN A 272 -9.16 11.46 32.26
N ARG A 273 -8.63 11.75 31.07
CA ARG A 273 -7.21 12.03 30.78
C ARG A 273 -6.22 11.04 31.42
N TYR A 274 -6.34 9.76 31.08
CA TYR A 274 -5.28 8.78 31.34
C TYR A 274 -4.00 9.17 30.57
N PRO A 275 -2.85 9.39 31.24
CA PRO A 275 -1.61 9.86 30.59
C PRO A 275 -1.16 8.97 29.43
N GLU A 276 -1.33 7.65 29.57
CA GLU A 276 -0.93 6.65 28.57
C GLU A 276 -1.84 6.65 27.33
N LEU A 277 -3.03 7.28 27.42
CA LEU A 277 -4.06 7.33 26.37
C LEU A 277 -4.29 8.75 25.82
N GLU A 278 -3.55 9.76 26.29
CA GLU A 278 -3.75 11.18 25.96
C GLU A 278 -3.53 11.48 24.46
N ASN A 279 -2.65 10.73 23.80
CA ASN A 279 -2.37 10.90 22.37
C ASN A 279 -3.30 10.10 21.44
N LYS A 280 -4.30 9.38 21.98
CA LYS A 280 -5.20 8.50 21.20
C LYS A 280 -6.57 9.11 20.98
N THR A 281 -7.13 9.03 19.78
CA THR A 281 -8.52 9.45 19.53
C THR A 281 -9.50 8.39 20.06
N ASN A 282 -10.77 8.77 20.25
CA ASN A 282 -11.82 7.86 20.71
C ASN A 282 -11.97 6.64 19.79
N VAL A 283 -11.78 6.84 18.48
CA VAL A 283 -11.80 5.78 17.46
C VAL A 283 -10.60 4.85 17.64
N GLN A 284 -9.40 5.39 17.83
CA GLN A 284 -8.18 4.60 18.06
C GLN A 284 -8.27 3.75 19.33
N LEU A 285 -8.88 4.26 20.41
CA LEU A 285 -9.12 3.51 21.64
C LEU A 285 -10.07 2.33 21.41
N ARG A 286 -11.17 2.57 20.67
CA ARG A 286 -12.14 1.53 20.29
C ARG A 286 -11.48 0.44 19.43
N ASP A 287 -10.71 0.83 18.42
CA ASP A 287 -10.02 -0.11 17.52
C ASP A 287 -8.95 -0.92 18.25
N LYS A 288 -8.23 -0.30 19.19
CA LYS A 288 -7.26 -0.97 20.07
C LYS A 288 -7.96 -2.00 20.96
N ALA A 289 -9.09 -1.64 21.59
CA ALA A 289 -9.86 -2.55 22.43
C ALA A 289 -10.44 -3.74 21.65
N ARG A 290 -10.93 -3.50 20.42
CA ARG A 290 -11.37 -4.56 19.49
C ARG A 290 -10.22 -5.44 19.01
N GLY A 291 -9.04 -4.85 18.80
CA GLY A 291 -7.81 -5.59 18.52
C GLY A 291 -7.45 -6.54 19.65
N GLU A 292 -7.50 -6.06 20.89
CA GLU A 292 -7.19 -6.86 22.09
C GLU A 292 -8.23 -7.95 22.34
N LEU A 293 -9.52 -7.66 22.17
CA LEU A 293 -10.59 -8.67 22.24
C LEU A 293 -10.35 -9.81 21.25
N ARG A 294 -10.02 -9.49 19.98
CA ARG A 294 -9.72 -10.50 18.94
C ARG A 294 -8.44 -11.27 19.25
N ARG A 295 -7.43 -10.63 19.83
CA ARG A 295 -6.19 -11.28 20.28
C ARG A 295 -6.49 -12.27 21.42
N ARG A 296 -7.20 -11.85 22.46
CA ARG A 296 -7.55 -12.71 23.61
C ARG A 296 -8.42 -13.90 23.17
N LYS A 297 -9.41 -13.69 22.30
CA LYS A 297 -10.20 -14.79 21.67
C LYS A 297 -9.31 -15.78 20.91
N ARG A 298 -8.41 -15.29 20.05
CA ARG A 298 -7.50 -16.14 19.25
C ARG A 298 -6.53 -16.95 20.11
N LEU A 299 -6.01 -16.33 21.18
CA LEU A 299 -5.02 -16.93 22.07
C LEU A 299 -5.67 -17.71 23.24
N LYS A 300 -7.01 -17.80 23.29
CA LYS A 300 -7.78 -18.41 24.39
C LYS A 300 -7.39 -17.84 25.76
N ILE A 301 -7.12 -16.53 25.83
CA ILE A 301 -6.85 -15.78 27.06
C ILE A 301 -8.20 -15.28 27.61
N ASP A 302 -8.33 -15.22 28.93
CA ASP A 302 -9.52 -14.66 29.58
C ASP A 302 -9.82 -13.24 29.08
N LEU A 303 -11.08 -13.01 28.70
CA LEU A 303 -11.51 -11.78 28.07
C LEU A 303 -11.61 -10.62 29.06
N GLY A 304 -11.80 -10.91 30.35
CA GLY A 304 -11.88 -9.90 31.42
C GLY A 304 -12.88 -8.79 31.09
N VAL A 305 -12.47 -7.53 31.29
CA VAL A 305 -13.32 -6.34 31.05
C VAL A 305 -13.68 -6.15 29.58
N TYR A 306 -12.92 -6.73 28.65
CA TYR A 306 -13.19 -6.67 27.21
C TYR A 306 -14.37 -7.56 26.79
N ALA A 307 -14.85 -8.47 27.66
CA ALA A 307 -16.07 -9.24 27.42
C ALA A 307 -17.30 -8.33 27.23
N SER A 308 -17.33 -7.17 27.92
CA SER A 308 -18.41 -6.18 27.81
C SER A 308 -18.56 -5.57 26.41
N LEU A 309 -17.54 -5.72 25.56
CA LEU A 309 -17.55 -5.24 24.17
C LEU A 309 -18.24 -6.20 23.20
N GLN A 310 -18.60 -7.41 23.64
CA GLN A 310 -19.25 -8.40 22.78
C GLN A 310 -20.67 -8.02 22.36
N GLY A 311 -21.39 -7.24 23.17
CA GLY A 311 -22.76 -6.78 22.89
C GLY A 311 -22.87 -5.44 22.17
N TYR A 312 -21.75 -4.86 21.72
CA TYR A 312 -21.72 -3.60 20.96
C TYR A 312 -21.60 -3.82 19.43
N ASP A 313 -21.73 -5.08 18.99
CA ASP A 313 -21.72 -5.51 17.59
C ASP A 313 -23.13 -6.02 17.16
N GLU A 314 -24.20 -5.73 17.91
CA GLU A 314 -25.60 -5.84 17.44
C GLU A 314 -26.12 -4.50 16.89
#